data_AF-A0AAV4FCE5-F1
#
_entry.id   AF-A0AAV4FCE5-F1
#
_cell.length_a   1.000
_cell.length_b   1.000
_cell.length_c   1.000
_cell.angle_alpha   90.00
_cell.angle_beta   90.00
_cell.angle_gamma   90.00
#
_symmetry.space_group_name_H-M   'P 1'
#
loop_
_entity.id
_entity.type
_entity.pdbx_description
1 polymer ?
#
loop_
_entity_poly.entity_id
_entity_poly.type
_entity_poly.pdbx_seq_one_letter_code
_entity_poly.pdbx_strand_id
1 'polypeptide(L)'
;MTYHPHNLVAHKIVLNNLSILQADPDAREVFDEPPLVVYRRAENIRDMLVSSRISASHDSGTRPCRRPRCKTCNYVSQSSEINTPRGVFTIADSFTCTSRNLIYAIVCKRCDMVYIGETGRNLATRCSEHLRDVQNGAHKPVSLHFCSSGHQGCTDMEELGLRFSRDGAKSCFDCEQRLIFELGTLAP
;
A
#
# COMPACT_ATOMS: atom_id res chain seq x y z
N MET A 1 21.52 -19.18 7.08
CA MET A 1 20.91 -20.50 7.38
C MET A 1 20.07 -20.38 8.64
N THR A 2 18.93 -21.07 8.73
CA THR A 2 18.20 -21.24 10.00
C THR A 2 18.99 -22.16 10.93
N TYR A 3 18.86 -21.98 12.24
CA TYR A 3 19.53 -22.84 13.21
C TYR A 3 19.06 -24.29 13.04
N HIS A 4 20.01 -25.21 12.84
CA HIS A 4 19.78 -26.64 12.87
C HIS A 4 20.96 -27.30 13.59
N PRO A 5 20.75 -28.24 14.53
CA PRO A 5 21.82 -28.82 15.34
C PRO A 5 22.95 -29.45 14.50
N HIS A 6 22.63 -30.01 13.34
CA HIS A 6 23.62 -30.60 12.43
C HIS A 6 24.51 -29.56 11.72
N ASN A 7 24.12 -28.28 11.67
CA ASN A 7 24.94 -27.22 11.08
C ASN A 7 26.12 -26.81 11.96
N LEU A 8 26.12 -27.20 13.24
CA LEU A 8 27.24 -27.01 14.15
C LEU A 8 28.46 -27.87 13.77
N VAL A 9 28.21 -29.02 13.11
CA VAL A 9 29.29 -29.91 12.62
C VAL A 9 30.05 -29.25 11.49
N ALA A 10 29.35 -28.64 10.53
CA ALA A 10 29.97 -27.92 9.42
C ALA A 10 30.83 -26.75 9.92
N HIS A 11 30.33 -25.99 10.90
CA HIS A 11 31.11 -24.90 11.53
C HIS A 11 32.41 -25.41 12.18
N LYS A 12 32.34 -26.52 12.93
CA LYS A 12 33.54 -27.14 13.52
C LYS A 12 34.54 -27.60 12.47
N ILE A 13 34.06 -28.19 11.37
CA ILE A 13 34.92 -28.63 10.27
C ILE A 13 35.64 -27.43 9.65
N VAL A 14 34.94 -26.34 9.38
CA VAL A 14 35.55 -25.14 8.79
C VAL A 14 36.60 -24.53 9.71
N LEU A 15 36.31 -24.39 11.01
CA LEU A 15 37.29 -23.86 11.97
C LEU A 15 38.52 -24.77 12.13
N ASN A 16 38.32 -26.08 12.21
CA ASN A 16 39.43 -27.03 12.37
C ASN A 16 40.35 -27.12 11.14
N ASN A 17 39.84 -26.76 9.96
CA ASN A 17 40.58 -26.80 8.70
C ASN A 17 40.91 -25.40 8.17
N LEU A 18 40.72 -24.34 8.98
CA LEU A 18 40.94 -22.96 8.55
C LEU A 18 42.38 -22.72 8.09
N SER A 19 43.36 -23.34 8.75
CA SER A 19 44.77 -23.27 8.35
C SER A 19 45.05 -23.85 6.96
N ILE A 20 44.27 -24.84 6.52
CA ILE A 20 44.35 -25.42 5.17
C ILE A 20 43.75 -24.45 4.15
N LEU A 21 42.59 -23.86 4.47
CA LEU A 21 41.94 -22.86 3.63
C LEU A 21 42.80 -21.60 3.47
N GLN A 22 43.53 -21.22 4.52
CA GLN A 22 44.47 -20.10 4.50
C GLN A 22 45.79 -20.45 3.81
N ALA A 23 46.12 -21.71 3.53
CA ALA A 23 47.34 -22.06 2.80
C ALA A 23 47.19 -21.82 1.29
N ASP A 24 45.96 -21.86 0.78
CA ASP A 24 45.63 -21.60 -0.61
C ASP A 24 45.47 -20.08 -0.88
N PRO A 25 46.09 -19.51 -1.93
CA PRO A 25 46.08 -18.07 -2.18
C PRO A 25 44.69 -17.50 -2.47
N ASP A 26 43.86 -18.23 -3.23
CA ASP A 26 42.55 -17.77 -3.66
C ASP A 26 41.54 -17.89 -2.50
N ALA A 27 41.61 -18.97 -1.73
CA ALA A 27 40.77 -19.15 -0.55
C ALA A 27 41.16 -18.22 0.62
N ARG A 28 42.44 -17.85 0.74
CA ARG A 28 42.90 -16.88 1.75
C ARG A 28 42.25 -15.50 1.58
N GLU A 29 41.99 -15.06 0.36
CA GLU A 29 41.30 -13.78 0.11
C GLU A 29 39.91 -13.74 0.77
N VAL A 30 39.22 -14.88 0.84
CA VAL A 30 37.87 -15.01 1.40
C VAL A 30 37.89 -15.38 2.88
N PHE A 31 38.88 -16.17 3.33
CA PHE A 31 38.98 -16.74 4.68
C PHE A 31 40.21 -16.26 5.47
N ASP A 32 40.53 -14.97 5.37
CA ASP A 32 41.66 -14.38 6.12
C ASP A 32 41.43 -14.40 7.64
N GLU A 33 40.18 -14.26 8.06
CA GLU A 33 39.76 -14.40 9.46
C GLU A 33 38.77 -15.57 9.65
N PRO A 34 38.69 -16.15 10.88
CA PRO A 34 37.70 -17.17 11.18
C PRO A 34 36.29 -16.66 10.89
N PRO A 35 35.51 -17.33 10.02
CA PRO A 35 34.20 -16.83 9.63
C PRO A 35 33.22 -16.85 10.80
N LEU A 36 32.54 -15.72 11.02
CA LEU A 36 31.48 -15.62 12.01
C LEU A 36 30.23 -16.35 11.50
N VAL A 37 29.92 -17.53 12.06
CA VAL A 37 28.69 -18.25 11.69
C VAL A 37 27.50 -17.70 12.46
N VAL A 38 26.62 -17.01 11.76
CA VAL A 38 25.36 -16.48 12.30
C VAL A 38 24.18 -17.30 11.79
N TYR A 39 23.35 -17.78 12.73
CA TYR A 39 22.10 -18.45 12.40
C TYR A 39 20.94 -17.46 12.40
N ARG A 40 20.11 -17.52 11.36
CA ARG A 40 18.84 -16.80 11.34
C ARG A 40 17.87 -17.50 12.28
N ARG A 41 17.19 -16.75 13.15
CA ARG A 41 16.04 -17.29 13.86
C ARG A 41 14.93 -17.65 12.87
N ALA A 42 14.15 -18.68 13.16
CA ALA A 42 12.93 -18.93 12.39
C ALA A 42 11.95 -17.77 12.62
N GLU A 43 11.18 -17.43 11.59
CA GLU A 43 10.13 -16.43 11.71
C GLU A 43 9.08 -16.93 12.72
N ASN A 44 8.85 -16.16 13.77
CA ASN A 44 7.77 -16.41 14.70
C ASN A 44 6.56 -15.52 14.36
N ILE A 45 5.41 -15.80 14.96
CA ILE A 45 4.18 -15.04 14.72
C ILE A 45 4.39 -13.54 14.94
N ARG A 46 5.18 -13.14 15.96
CA ARG A 46 5.49 -11.73 16.20
C ARG A 46 6.28 -11.12 15.05
N ASP A 47 7.24 -11.83 14.46
CA ASP A 47 8.01 -11.37 13.31
C ASP A 47 7.15 -11.23 12.05
N MET A 48 6.14 -12.09 11.90
CA MET A 48 5.16 -12.00 10.81
C MET A 48 4.18 -10.84 11.00
N LEU A 49 3.75 -10.59 12.24
CA LEU A 49 2.72 -9.60 12.57
C LEU A 49 3.27 -8.20 12.83
N VAL A 50 4.53 -8.08 13.27
CA VAL A 50 5.15 -6.82 13.70
C VAL A 50 6.31 -6.50 12.76
N SER A 51 6.05 -5.73 11.71
CA SER A 51 7.11 -5.12 10.91
C SER A 51 7.49 -3.76 11.50
N SER A 52 8.69 -3.61 12.07
CA SER A 52 9.27 -2.28 12.30
C SER A 52 9.82 -1.77 10.97
N ARG A 53 8.98 -1.10 10.19
CA ARG A 53 9.46 -0.33 9.04
C ARG A 53 10.17 0.90 9.61
N ILE A 54 11.48 0.98 9.40
CA ILE A 54 12.19 2.25 9.50
C ILE A 54 11.58 3.12 8.41
N SER A 55 10.88 4.18 8.78
CA SER A 55 10.30 5.13 7.82
C SER A 55 11.44 5.84 7.11
N ALA A 56 11.90 5.28 5.99
CA ALA A 56 12.43 6.11 4.92
C ALA A 56 11.39 7.21 4.66
N SER A 57 11.81 8.43 4.34
CA SER A 57 10.90 9.53 4.00
C SER A 57 10.01 9.09 2.84
N HIS A 58 8.86 8.51 3.18
CA HIS A 58 7.94 7.94 2.23
C HIS A 58 7.06 9.08 1.78
N ASP A 59 7.09 9.30 0.48
CA ASP A 59 6.13 10.14 -0.18
C ASP A 59 4.71 9.64 0.09
N SER A 60 3.95 10.37 0.90
CA SER A 60 2.56 10.08 1.22
C SER A 60 1.61 10.49 0.09
N GLY A 61 0.39 9.94 0.13
CA GLY A 61 -0.67 10.29 -0.82
C GLY A 61 -0.63 9.45 -2.09
N THR A 62 -1.39 9.89 -3.11
CA THR A 62 -1.56 9.14 -4.36
C THR A 62 -0.82 9.80 -5.50
N ARG A 63 -0.15 9.00 -6.33
CA ARG A 63 0.65 9.50 -7.45
C ARG A 63 0.20 8.91 -8.77
N PRO A 64 0.29 9.69 -9.87
CA PRO A 64 0.04 9.14 -11.19
C PRO A 64 1.06 8.02 -11.48
N CYS A 65 0.58 6.87 -11.94
CA CYS A 65 1.44 5.74 -12.29
C CYS A 65 2.22 5.92 -13.60
N ARG A 66 1.96 7.03 -14.33
CA ARG A 66 2.61 7.42 -15.60
C ARG A 66 2.52 6.38 -16.73
N ARG A 67 1.59 5.43 -16.65
CA ARG A 67 1.32 4.51 -17.77
C ARG A 67 0.61 5.27 -18.91
N PRO A 68 1.02 5.10 -20.18
CA PRO A 68 0.53 5.93 -21.30
C PRO A 68 -0.99 5.98 -21.51
N ARG A 69 -1.72 4.96 -21.04
CA ARG A 69 -3.18 4.82 -21.23
C ARG A 69 -3.97 4.82 -19.90
N CYS A 70 -3.35 5.21 -18.78
CA CYS A 70 -4.05 5.23 -17.50
C CYS A 70 -4.94 6.46 -17.38
N LYS A 71 -6.25 6.27 -17.54
CA LYS A 71 -7.26 7.34 -17.41
C LYS A 71 -7.27 7.95 -16.00
N THR A 72 -7.05 7.14 -14.97
CA THR A 72 -7.06 7.56 -13.56
C THR A 72 -5.97 8.55 -13.22
N CYS A 73 -4.83 8.57 -13.93
CA CYS A 73 -3.76 9.53 -13.64
C CYS A 73 -4.22 10.99 -13.72
N ASN A 74 -5.25 11.29 -14.54
CA ASN A 74 -5.78 12.64 -14.70
C ASN A 74 -6.67 13.09 -13.53
N TYR A 75 -7.10 12.15 -12.69
CA TYR A 75 -8.01 12.40 -11.57
C TYR A 75 -7.30 12.25 -10.22
N VAL A 76 -6.05 11.81 -10.20
CA VAL A 76 -5.25 11.70 -8.98
C VAL A 76 -4.66 13.06 -8.62
N SER A 77 -4.80 13.48 -7.37
CA SER A 77 -4.01 14.56 -6.80
C SER A 77 -2.85 14.01 -5.96
N GLN A 78 -1.79 14.80 -5.87
CA GLN A 78 -0.63 14.50 -5.04
C GLN A 78 -0.81 15.01 -3.60
N SER A 79 -2.03 15.31 -3.17
CA SER A 79 -2.26 15.72 -1.78
C SER A 79 -2.07 14.51 -0.86
N SER A 80 -1.52 14.78 0.32
CA SER A 80 -1.43 13.82 1.41
C SER A 80 -2.53 14.05 2.45
N GLU A 81 -3.51 14.88 2.12
CA GLU A 81 -4.57 15.30 3.03
C GLU A 81 -5.89 15.41 2.26
N ILE A 82 -6.98 15.01 2.92
CA ILE A 82 -8.35 15.20 2.44
C ILE A 82 -9.15 15.98 3.47
N ASN A 83 -9.96 16.93 3.01
CA ASN A 83 -10.94 17.60 3.85
C ASN A 83 -12.17 16.72 3.98
N THR A 84 -12.61 16.47 5.20
CA THR A 84 -13.81 15.70 5.50
C THR A 84 -14.71 16.48 6.45
N PRO A 85 -16.02 16.17 6.52
CA PRO A 85 -16.94 16.83 7.45
C PRO A 85 -16.48 16.85 8.92
N ARG A 86 -15.63 15.90 9.32
CA ARG A 86 -15.09 15.78 10.69
C ARG A 86 -13.69 16.37 10.86
N GLY A 87 -13.10 16.95 9.82
CA GLY A 87 -11.77 17.56 9.83
C GLY A 87 -10.86 17.06 8.72
N VAL A 88 -9.56 17.35 8.83
CA VAL A 88 -8.54 16.94 7.86
C VAL A 88 -8.07 15.53 8.17
N PHE A 89 -8.07 14.65 7.17
CA PHE A 89 -7.50 13.32 7.28
C PHE A 89 -6.16 13.25 6.53
N THR A 90 -5.09 12.94 7.25
CA THR A 90 -3.74 12.77 6.69
C THR A 90 -3.51 11.34 6.21
N ILE A 91 -3.11 11.22 4.95
CA ILE A 91 -2.73 9.97 4.30
C ILE A 91 -1.27 9.66 4.68
N ALA A 92 -1.04 8.57 5.40
CA ALA A 92 0.31 8.16 5.79
C ALA A 92 0.99 7.25 4.74
N ASP A 93 0.19 6.53 3.96
CA ASP A 93 0.67 5.55 2.99
C ASP A 93 0.92 6.18 1.61
N SER A 94 1.71 5.49 0.78
CA SER A 94 1.98 5.88 -0.60
C SER A 94 1.20 5.00 -1.59
N PHE A 95 0.48 5.63 -2.50
CA PHE A 95 -0.35 4.95 -3.49
C PHE A 95 -0.03 5.37 -4.92
N THR A 96 -0.38 4.49 -5.85
CA THR A 96 -0.41 4.80 -7.28
C THR A 96 -1.70 4.25 -7.88
N CYS A 97 -2.01 4.61 -9.11
CA CYS A 97 -3.17 4.02 -9.82
C CYS A 97 -3.10 2.49 -9.95
N THR A 98 -1.93 1.88 -9.70
CA THR A 98 -1.73 0.42 -9.76
C THR A 98 -1.83 -0.28 -8.41
N SER A 99 -1.96 0.47 -7.31
CA SER A 99 -2.16 -0.09 -5.96
C SER A 99 -3.46 -0.90 -5.90
N ARG A 100 -3.46 -1.95 -5.06
CA ARG A 100 -4.56 -2.90 -4.83
C ARG A 100 -4.83 -3.04 -3.34
N ASN A 101 -5.94 -3.68 -3.00
CA ASN A 101 -6.34 -3.98 -1.61
C ASN A 101 -6.28 -2.73 -0.75
N LEU A 102 -7.06 -1.71 -1.11
CA LEU A 102 -7.01 -0.41 -0.46
C LEU A 102 -8.39 0.23 -0.35
N ILE A 103 -8.50 1.10 0.64
CA ILE A 103 -9.62 2.01 0.83
C ILE A 103 -9.25 3.33 0.17
N TYR A 104 -10.15 3.87 -0.64
CA TYR A 104 -9.96 5.07 -1.44
C TYR A 104 -11.10 6.08 -1.19
N ALA A 105 -10.84 7.32 -1.58
CA ALA A 105 -11.79 8.41 -1.61
C ALA A 105 -11.97 8.93 -3.03
N ILE A 106 -13.20 9.32 -3.36
CA ILE A 106 -13.51 10.24 -4.45
C ILE A 106 -13.96 11.55 -3.82
N VAL A 107 -13.19 12.61 -4.05
CA VAL A 107 -13.47 13.96 -3.56
C VAL A 107 -14.06 14.78 -4.70
N CYS A 108 -15.12 15.53 -4.41
CA CYS A 108 -15.65 16.51 -5.35
C CYS A 108 -14.86 17.82 -5.24
N LYS A 109 -14.43 18.37 -6.37
CA LYS A 109 -13.70 19.66 -6.42
C LYS A 109 -14.60 20.88 -6.26
N ARG A 110 -15.93 20.70 -6.32
CA ARG A 110 -16.92 21.80 -6.26
C ARG A 110 -17.65 21.92 -4.93
N CYS A 111 -17.69 20.85 -4.15
CA CYS A 111 -18.37 20.82 -2.86
C CYS A 111 -17.65 19.87 -1.91
N ASP A 112 -17.99 19.93 -0.63
CA ASP A 112 -17.31 19.16 0.42
C ASP A 112 -17.73 17.68 0.50
N MET A 113 -18.31 17.14 -0.58
CA MET A 113 -18.74 15.75 -0.66
C MET A 113 -17.57 14.83 -0.95
N VAL A 114 -17.43 13.80 -0.11
CA VAL A 114 -16.43 12.74 -0.24
C VAL A 114 -17.13 11.40 -0.23
N TYR A 115 -16.84 10.58 -1.23
CA TYR A 115 -17.26 9.18 -1.28
C TYR A 115 -16.09 8.29 -0.86
N ILE A 116 -16.32 7.38 0.08
CA ILE A 116 -15.35 6.38 0.52
C ILE A 116 -15.74 5.03 -0.06
N GLY A 117 -14.75 4.27 -0.54
CA GLY A 117 -14.99 2.91 -0.97
C GLY A 117 -13.76 2.03 -0.83
N GLU A 118 -13.96 0.72 -0.92
CA GLU A 118 -12.88 -0.27 -0.93
C GLU A 118 -12.71 -0.92 -2.31
N THR A 119 -11.47 -1.33 -2.61
CA THR A 119 -11.22 -2.23 -3.74
C THR A 119 -10.08 -3.21 -3.48
N GLY A 120 -10.34 -4.49 -3.77
CA GLY A 120 -9.28 -5.50 -3.92
C GLY A 120 -8.60 -5.49 -5.29
N ARG A 121 -9.16 -4.75 -6.26
CA ARG A 121 -8.60 -4.62 -7.61
C ARG A 121 -7.67 -3.41 -7.70
N ASN A 122 -7.08 -3.17 -8.87
CA ASN A 122 -6.30 -1.95 -9.08
C ASN A 122 -7.21 -0.72 -8.90
N LEU A 123 -6.69 0.32 -8.22
CA LEU A 123 -7.35 1.61 -8.12
C LEU A 123 -7.77 2.16 -9.50
N ALA A 124 -6.90 2.03 -10.51
CA ALA A 124 -7.20 2.46 -11.88
C ALA A 124 -8.43 1.77 -12.49
N THR A 125 -8.63 0.48 -12.18
CA THR A 125 -9.81 -0.26 -12.66
C THR A 125 -11.06 0.28 -12.00
N ARG A 126 -11.03 0.47 -10.68
CA ARG A 126 -12.19 0.94 -9.92
C ARG A 126 -12.58 2.38 -10.30
N CYS A 127 -11.60 3.26 -10.42
CA CYS A 127 -11.79 4.64 -10.88
C CYS A 127 -12.36 4.66 -12.31
N SER A 128 -11.85 3.82 -13.23
CA SER A 128 -12.38 3.74 -14.60
C SER A 128 -13.85 3.32 -14.67
N GLU A 129 -14.31 2.49 -13.73
CA GLU A 129 -15.73 2.11 -13.61
C GLU A 129 -16.59 3.29 -13.14
N HIS A 130 -16.14 4.01 -12.12
CA HIS A 130 -16.84 5.21 -11.65
C HIS A 130 -16.93 6.27 -12.75
N LEU A 131 -15.84 6.52 -13.47
CA LEU A 131 -15.83 7.45 -14.61
C LEU A 131 -16.84 7.03 -15.69
N ARG A 132 -16.96 5.73 -15.96
CA ARG A 132 -17.95 5.20 -16.92
C ARG A 132 -19.37 5.34 -16.38
N ASP A 133 -19.59 5.06 -15.10
CA ASP A 133 -20.89 5.19 -14.45
C ASP A 133 -21.40 6.63 -14.55
N VAL A 134 -20.54 7.62 -14.26
CA VAL A 134 -20.84 9.06 -14.41
C VAL A 134 -21.14 9.43 -15.86
N GLN A 135 -20.32 8.97 -16.81
CA GLN A 135 -20.53 9.24 -18.24
C GLN A 135 -21.86 8.67 -18.76
N ASN A 136 -22.29 7.54 -18.21
CA ASN A 136 -23.53 6.88 -18.60
C ASN A 136 -24.74 7.32 -17.78
N GLY A 137 -24.57 8.20 -16.78
CA GLY A 137 -25.64 8.59 -15.86
C GLY A 137 -26.22 7.41 -15.08
N ALA A 138 -25.36 6.48 -14.65
CA ALA A 138 -25.80 5.30 -13.90
C ALA A 138 -26.47 5.69 -12.57
N HIS A 139 -27.46 4.92 -12.14
CA HIS A 139 -28.14 5.14 -10.86
C HIS A 139 -27.30 4.59 -9.68
N LYS A 140 -26.17 5.25 -9.40
CA LYS A 140 -25.23 4.95 -8.31
C LYS A 140 -24.85 6.25 -7.59
N PRO A 141 -24.55 6.23 -6.28
CA PRO A 141 -24.32 7.45 -5.49
C PRO A 141 -23.29 8.42 -6.09
N VAL A 142 -22.13 7.91 -6.50
CA VAL A 142 -21.09 8.71 -7.17
C VAL A 142 -21.61 9.35 -8.46
N SER A 143 -22.25 8.55 -9.32
CA SER A 143 -22.79 9.02 -10.60
C SER A 143 -23.91 10.05 -10.41
N LEU A 144 -24.86 9.79 -9.51
CA LEU A 144 -25.95 10.71 -9.18
C LEU A 144 -25.43 12.06 -8.68
N HIS A 145 -24.37 12.05 -7.86
CA HIS A 145 -23.73 13.27 -7.40
C HIS A 145 -23.12 14.08 -8.55
N PHE A 146 -22.24 13.46 -9.35
CA PHE A 146 -21.52 14.19 -10.41
C PHE A 146 -22.40 14.55 -11.62
N CYS A 147 -23.55 13.89 -11.79
CA CYS A 147 -24.57 14.25 -12.78
C CYS A 147 -25.59 15.29 -12.26
N SER A 148 -25.52 15.69 -10.99
CA SER A 148 -26.46 16.66 -10.41
C SER A 148 -26.21 18.09 -10.91
N SER A 149 -27.22 18.95 -10.77
CA SER A 149 -27.12 20.37 -11.12
C SER A 149 -25.98 21.05 -10.35
N GLY A 150 -25.15 21.82 -11.05
CA GLY A 150 -23.98 22.50 -10.47
C GLY A 150 -22.67 21.74 -10.61
N HIS A 151 -22.70 20.49 -11.10
CA HIS A 151 -21.51 19.68 -11.40
C HIS A 151 -21.29 19.53 -12.92
N GLN A 152 -20.04 19.26 -13.31
CA GLN A 152 -19.58 19.02 -14.68
C GLN A 152 -19.10 17.57 -14.87
N GLY A 153 -19.75 16.61 -14.19
CA GLY A 153 -19.44 15.20 -14.35
C GLY A 153 -18.03 14.86 -13.85
N CYS A 154 -17.28 14.08 -14.64
CA CYS A 154 -15.98 13.57 -14.21
C CYS A 154 -14.93 14.66 -13.94
N THR A 155 -15.04 15.87 -14.51
CA THR A 155 -14.04 16.94 -14.32
C THR A 155 -13.90 17.36 -12.86
N ASP A 156 -14.98 17.23 -12.11
CA ASP A 156 -15.05 17.59 -10.70
C ASP A 156 -14.57 16.45 -9.78
N MET A 157 -14.20 15.28 -10.33
CA MET A 157 -13.72 14.15 -9.55
C MET A 157 -12.23 14.25 -9.23
N GLU A 158 -11.88 13.85 -8.01
CA GLU A 158 -10.50 13.63 -7.56
C GLU A 158 -10.40 12.29 -6.81
N GLU A 159 -9.41 11.47 -7.15
CA GLU A 159 -9.26 10.10 -6.66
C GLU A 159 -8.00 9.97 -5.78
N LEU A 160 -8.18 9.50 -4.54
CA LEU A 160 -7.09 9.31 -3.57
C LEU A 160 -7.17 7.94 -2.89
N GLY A 161 -6.05 7.23 -2.76
CA GLY A 161 -5.89 6.13 -1.81
C GLY A 161 -5.68 6.65 -0.39
N LEU A 162 -6.32 6.00 0.59
CA LEU A 162 -6.28 6.40 2.00
C LEU A 162 -5.45 5.45 2.85
N ARG A 163 -5.74 4.15 2.76
CA ARG A 163 -5.08 3.08 3.54
C ARG A 163 -5.14 1.76 2.80
N PHE A 164 -4.14 0.90 3.00
CA PHE A 164 -4.25 -0.50 2.58
C PHE A 164 -5.27 -1.25 3.45
N SER A 165 -6.10 -2.07 2.81
CA SER A 165 -7.01 -3.00 3.46
C SER A 165 -6.19 -4.16 4.03
N ARG A 166 -6.34 -4.45 5.33
CA ARG A 166 -5.64 -5.56 6.00
C ARG A 166 -6.51 -6.82 5.89
N ASP A 167 -5.96 -7.84 5.25
CA ASP A 167 -6.66 -9.04 4.79
C ASP A 167 -7.60 -9.69 5.82
N GLY A 168 -8.86 -9.89 5.40
CA GLY A 168 -9.91 -10.64 6.07
C GLY A 168 -11.30 -10.12 5.70
N ALA A 169 -12.15 -10.95 5.09
CA ALA A 169 -13.49 -10.53 4.60
C ALA A 169 -14.41 -9.96 5.70
N LYS A 170 -14.17 -10.29 6.98
CA LYS A 170 -14.85 -9.66 8.14
C LYS A 170 -14.23 -8.35 8.60
N SER A 171 -12.92 -8.14 8.39
CA SER A 171 -12.14 -6.93 8.75
C SER A 171 -12.41 -5.77 7.78
N CYS A 172 -12.71 -6.10 6.53
CA CYS A 172 -12.98 -5.20 5.41
C CYS A 172 -14.20 -4.27 5.63
N PHE A 173 -15.37 -4.83 6.00
CA PHE A 173 -16.57 -4.04 6.32
C PHE A 173 -16.34 -3.11 7.51
N ASP A 174 -15.63 -3.59 8.54
CA ASP A 174 -15.33 -2.79 9.73
C ASP A 174 -14.40 -1.61 9.41
N CYS A 175 -13.42 -1.76 8.50
CA CYS A 175 -12.54 -0.65 8.11
C CYS A 175 -13.24 0.40 7.23
N GLU A 176 -14.06 -0.02 6.25
CA GLU A 176 -14.84 0.89 5.41
C GLU A 176 -15.88 1.64 6.26
N GLN A 177 -16.67 0.93 7.07
CA GLN A 177 -17.66 1.56 7.97
C GLN A 177 -16.99 2.45 9.01
N ARG A 178 -15.82 2.08 9.52
CA ARG A 178 -15.07 2.90 10.47
C ARG A 178 -14.50 4.16 9.81
N LEU A 179 -14.04 4.11 8.57
CA LEU A 179 -13.61 5.32 7.85
C LEU A 179 -14.80 6.18 7.43
N ILE A 180 -15.92 5.59 6.98
CA ILE A 180 -17.16 6.34 6.73
C ILE A 180 -17.63 7.05 7.99
N PHE A 181 -17.60 6.36 9.13
CA PHE A 181 -17.91 6.95 10.44
C PHE A 181 -16.88 8.01 10.85
N GLU A 182 -15.59 7.70 10.85
CA GLU A 182 -14.50 8.60 11.25
C GLU A 182 -14.45 9.88 10.39
N LEU A 183 -14.77 9.78 9.10
CA LEU A 183 -14.75 10.89 8.16
C LEU A 183 -16.12 11.60 8.06
N GLY A 184 -17.18 11.00 8.58
CA GLY A 184 -18.53 11.60 8.58
C GLY A 184 -19.15 11.71 7.20
N THR A 185 -18.74 10.86 6.25
CA THR A 185 -19.30 10.82 4.90
C THR A 185 -20.63 10.08 4.90
N LEU A 186 -21.60 10.53 4.09
CA LEU A 186 -22.82 9.75 3.90
C LEU A 186 -22.45 8.40 3.26
N ALA A 187 -22.86 7.31 3.92
CA ALA A 187 -22.79 5.98 3.31
C ALA A 187 -23.61 5.98 2.01
N PRO A 188 -23.19 5.22 0.98
CA PRO A 188 -23.94 5.09 -0.27
C PRO A 188 -25.39 4.66 -0.06
#